data_AF-A0A224VKH4-F1
#
_entry.id   AF-A0A224VKH4-F1
#
_cell.length_a   1.000
_cell.length_b   1.000
_cell.length_c   1.000
_cell.angle_alpha   90.00
_cell.angle_beta   90.00
_cell.angle_gamma   90.00
#
_symmetry.space_group_name_H-M   'P 1'
#
loop_
_entity.id
_entity.type
_entity.pdbx_description
1 polymer ?
#
loop_
_entity_poly.entity_id
_entity_poly.type
_entity_poly.pdbx_seq_one_letter_code
_entity_poly.pdbx_strand_id
1 'polypeptide(L)'
;MSLNNFGHGQTFELFTDKSDGSLWAWVATKYSPTQTDGKNGTGDHWASRIGVIPLDGIDKDANSVHSITYLNYLGTGAGVKNMSLHRTDAALSSTDGRLAIWTQGSGDASTATERVTAFNADKLFAALKNGNISAKSSSMIAGGEYYVSTHDITSYVYPQNSWQDMELSNMTGYGYNWVYLSSGQVGSETKIVRAPWNFKSSKTLIVPINDLSNDHETEALQLYGNDIYFGVEEQVGSSHNHYIYSIPKDSF
;
A
#
# COMPACT_ATOMS: atom_id res chain seq x y z
N MET A 1 4.07 -18.25 9.11
CA MET A 1 2.89 -18.23 8.23
C MET A 1 3.37 -17.93 6.83
N SER A 2 3.06 -18.80 5.88
CA SER A 2 3.33 -18.63 4.46
C SER A 2 2.05 -18.18 3.73
N LEU A 3 2.17 -17.22 2.82
CA LEU A 3 1.05 -16.67 2.04
C LEU A 3 1.17 -17.11 0.58
N ASN A 4 0.43 -18.15 0.20
CA ASN A 4 0.51 -18.78 -1.11
C ASN A 4 -0.41 -18.09 -2.14
N ASN A 5 0.13 -17.79 -3.33
CA ASN A 5 -0.61 -17.16 -4.44
C ASN A 5 -1.08 -15.71 -4.18
N PHE A 6 -0.46 -15.00 -3.24
CA PHE A 6 -0.79 -13.61 -2.93
C PHE A 6 -0.24 -12.63 -3.97
N GLY A 7 0.89 -12.99 -4.59
CA GLY A 7 1.65 -12.09 -5.45
C GLY A 7 2.56 -11.19 -4.62
N HIS A 8 3.39 -10.42 -5.31
CA HIS A 8 4.20 -9.38 -4.71
C HIS A 8 3.31 -8.16 -4.39
N GLY A 9 3.47 -7.61 -3.19
CA GLY A 9 2.72 -6.45 -2.71
C GLY A 9 3.29 -5.99 -1.37
N GLN A 10 3.09 -4.72 -1.05
CA GLN A 10 3.73 -4.08 0.11
C GLN A 10 2.80 -3.94 1.31
N THR A 11 1.50 -4.10 1.08
CA THR A 11 0.48 -4.06 2.12
C THR A 11 0.59 -5.25 3.08
N PHE A 12 0.94 -4.97 4.34
CA PHE A 12 0.74 -5.86 5.48
C PHE A 12 0.39 -5.04 6.74
N GLU A 13 -0.87 -4.63 6.85
CA GLU A 13 -1.31 -3.69 7.88
C GLU A 13 -1.95 -4.41 9.06
N LEU A 14 -1.24 -4.45 10.20
CA LEU A 14 -1.72 -5.08 11.42
C LEU A 14 -2.84 -4.27 12.09
N PHE A 15 -3.88 -4.96 12.56
CA PHE A 15 -4.91 -4.35 13.40
C PHE A 15 -5.58 -5.37 14.32
N THR A 16 -6.24 -4.88 15.37
CA THR A 16 -7.00 -5.72 16.30
C THR A 16 -8.49 -5.63 16.00
N ASP A 17 -9.16 -6.77 15.86
CA ASP A 17 -10.62 -6.82 15.73
C ASP A 17 -11.27 -6.32 17.04
N LYS A 18 -11.97 -5.20 16.95
CA LYS A 18 -12.63 -4.55 18.10
C LYS A 18 -13.76 -5.40 18.70
N SER A 19 -14.28 -6.39 17.97
CA SER A 19 -15.40 -7.22 18.43
C SER A 19 -14.99 -8.36 19.35
N ASP A 20 -13.79 -8.92 19.18
CA ASP A 20 -13.31 -10.09 19.96
C ASP A 20 -11.85 -10.00 20.41
N GLY A 21 -11.10 -8.97 20.01
CA GLY A 21 -9.69 -8.77 20.36
C GLY A 21 -8.70 -9.61 19.55
N SER A 22 -9.15 -10.34 18.53
CA SER A 22 -8.27 -11.14 17.68
C SER A 22 -7.40 -10.26 16.77
N LEU A 23 -6.17 -10.72 16.45
CA LEU A 23 -5.24 -9.98 15.60
C LEU A 23 -5.45 -10.36 14.13
N TRP A 24 -5.50 -9.35 13.27
CA TRP A 24 -5.71 -9.48 11.83
C TRP A 24 -4.71 -8.61 11.07
N ALA A 25 -4.61 -8.86 9.77
CA ALA A 25 -3.86 -8.02 8.85
C ALA A 25 -4.68 -7.71 7.60
N TRP A 26 -4.62 -6.47 7.12
CA TRP A 26 -4.90 -6.18 5.71
C TRP A 26 -3.70 -6.59 4.88
N VAL A 27 -3.96 -7.22 3.73
CA VAL A 27 -2.90 -7.81 2.92
C VAL A 27 -3.18 -7.62 1.44
N ALA A 28 -2.13 -7.29 0.68
CA ALA A 28 -2.16 -7.43 -0.76
C ALA A 28 -2.27 -8.92 -1.10
N THR A 29 -3.21 -9.30 -1.97
CA THR A 29 -3.50 -10.70 -2.24
C THR A 29 -3.95 -10.93 -3.68
N LYS A 30 -4.04 -12.21 -4.05
CA LYS A 30 -4.38 -12.73 -5.37
C LYS A 30 -3.44 -12.20 -6.45
N TYR A 31 -2.39 -12.96 -6.73
CA TYR A 31 -1.43 -12.62 -7.79
C TYR A 31 -2.14 -12.43 -9.14
N SER A 32 -1.63 -11.50 -9.93
CA SER A 32 -2.08 -11.24 -11.29
C SER A 32 -1.20 -12.00 -12.28
N PRO A 33 -1.73 -12.97 -13.05
CA PRO A 33 -0.92 -13.73 -14.00
C PRO A 33 -0.41 -12.91 -15.18
N THR A 34 -0.88 -11.67 -15.35
CA THR A 34 -0.54 -10.80 -16.49
C THR A 34 0.24 -9.55 -16.10
N GLN A 35 0.44 -9.29 -14.80
CA GLN A 35 1.17 -8.12 -14.31
C GLN A 35 2.37 -8.61 -13.50
N THR A 36 3.56 -8.21 -13.90
CA THR A 36 4.83 -8.57 -13.24
C THR A 36 5.63 -7.32 -12.89
N ASP A 37 6.46 -7.39 -11.85
CA ASP A 37 7.42 -6.34 -11.47
C ASP A 37 8.65 -6.27 -12.40
N GLY A 38 8.92 -7.34 -13.16
CA GLY A 38 9.98 -7.41 -14.16
C GLY A 38 9.55 -7.00 -15.57
N LYS A 39 10.50 -6.45 -16.35
CA LYS A 39 10.31 -6.21 -17.79
C LYS A 39 10.05 -7.54 -18.53
N ASN A 40 9.11 -7.54 -19.47
CA ASN A 40 8.76 -8.70 -20.30
C ASN A 40 8.25 -9.95 -19.53
N GLY A 41 7.69 -9.80 -18.33
CA GLY A 41 7.05 -10.93 -17.64
C GLY A 41 7.98 -11.81 -16.82
N THR A 42 9.21 -11.36 -16.53
CA THR A 42 10.26 -12.18 -15.91
C THR A 42 10.35 -12.06 -14.39
N GLY A 43 9.55 -11.20 -13.76
CA GLY A 43 9.60 -10.94 -12.32
C GLY A 43 8.35 -11.43 -11.60
N ASP A 44 8.25 -11.13 -10.31
CA ASP A 44 7.13 -11.57 -9.49
C ASP A 44 5.82 -10.94 -9.96
N HIS A 45 4.76 -11.72 -9.82
CA HIS A 45 3.43 -11.28 -10.18
C HIS A 45 2.85 -10.33 -9.14
N TRP A 46 2.47 -9.12 -9.55
CA TRP A 46 1.83 -8.17 -8.64
C TRP A 46 0.50 -8.70 -8.09
N ALA A 47 0.23 -8.39 -6.81
CA ALA A 47 -1.07 -8.58 -6.22
C ALA A 47 -2.15 -7.73 -6.93
N SER A 48 -3.38 -8.25 -6.99
CA SER A 48 -4.50 -7.60 -7.71
C SER A 48 -5.67 -7.22 -6.81
N ARG A 49 -5.58 -7.53 -5.52
CA ARG A 49 -6.63 -7.33 -4.52
C ARG A 49 -6.04 -6.92 -3.18
N ILE A 50 -6.87 -6.32 -2.34
CA ILE A 50 -6.61 -6.11 -0.92
C ILE A 50 -7.61 -6.96 -0.15
N GLY A 51 -7.14 -7.78 0.78
CA GLY A 51 -7.96 -8.67 1.61
C GLY A 51 -7.59 -8.60 3.08
N VAL A 52 -8.19 -9.49 3.87
CA VAL A 52 -7.93 -9.59 5.31
C VAL A 52 -7.65 -11.03 5.71
N ILE A 53 -6.68 -11.22 6.61
CA ILE A 53 -6.35 -12.53 7.17
C ILE A 53 -6.24 -12.46 8.69
N PRO A 54 -6.66 -13.52 9.41
CA PRO A 54 -6.38 -13.65 10.82
C PRO A 54 -4.89 -14.02 11.02
N LEU A 55 -4.27 -13.48 12.06
CA LEU A 55 -2.90 -13.83 12.47
C LEU A 55 -2.91 -14.97 13.48
N ASP A 56 -3.34 -16.13 13.00
CA ASP A 56 -3.49 -17.36 13.77
C ASP A 56 -2.30 -18.32 13.64
N GLY A 57 -1.25 -17.92 12.91
CA GLY A 57 -0.07 -18.73 12.65
C GLY A 57 -0.26 -19.80 11.57
N ILE A 58 -1.43 -19.86 10.91
CA ILE A 58 -1.76 -20.86 9.88
C ILE A 58 -1.50 -20.29 8.49
N ASP A 59 -0.82 -21.05 7.64
CA ASP A 59 -0.59 -20.70 6.24
C ASP A 59 -1.90 -20.41 5.49
N LYS A 60 -1.87 -19.44 4.58
CA LYS A 60 -3.04 -18.99 3.83
C LYS A 60 -2.81 -19.17 2.34
N ASP A 61 -3.87 -19.52 1.61
CA ASP A 61 -3.91 -19.46 0.14
C ASP A 61 -4.85 -18.34 -0.30
N ALA A 62 -4.46 -17.56 -1.30
CA ALA A 62 -5.22 -16.39 -1.75
C ALA A 62 -6.66 -16.73 -2.21
N ASN A 63 -6.96 -17.98 -2.59
CA ASN A 63 -8.33 -18.38 -2.94
C ASN A 63 -9.26 -18.50 -1.73
N SER A 64 -8.69 -18.67 -0.54
CA SER A 64 -9.43 -18.76 0.74
C SER A 64 -9.62 -17.41 1.44
N VAL A 65 -9.02 -16.34 0.91
CA VAL A 65 -9.03 -15.01 1.53
C VAL A 65 -10.18 -14.17 0.99
N HIS A 66 -11.02 -13.68 1.89
CA HIS A 66 -11.99 -12.66 1.55
C HIS A 66 -11.29 -11.33 1.23
N SER A 67 -11.64 -10.78 0.08
CA SER A 67 -10.94 -9.63 -0.50
C SER A 67 -11.88 -8.69 -1.24
N ILE A 68 -11.37 -7.49 -1.48
CA ILE A 68 -11.98 -6.52 -2.37
C ILE A 68 -11.61 -6.91 -3.80
N THR A 69 -12.63 -7.16 -4.60
CA THR A 69 -12.49 -7.56 -6.01
C THR A 69 -12.66 -6.37 -6.94
N TYR A 70 -12.04 -6.45 -8.13
CA TYR A 70 -12.15 -5.45 -9.19
C TYR A 70 -11.65 -4.05 -8.78
N LEU A 71 -10.48 -3.93 -8.14
CA LEU A 71 -9.93 -2.64 -7.67
C LEU A 71 -9.82 -1.57 -8.76
N ASN A 72 -9.78 -1.98 -10.02
CA ASN A 72 -9.89 -1.13 -11.20
C ASN A 72 -11.29 -0.46 -11.38
N TYR A 73 -12.13 -0.43 -10.36
CA TYR A 73 -13.40 0.31 -10.31
C TYR A 73 -13.53 1.16 -9.02
N LEU A 74 -12.47 1.25 -8.20
CA LEU A 74 -12.52 2.03 -6.96
C LEU A 74 -12.86 3.49 -7.24
N GLY A 75 -13.83 4.00 -6.48
CA GLY A 75 -14.33 5.37 -6.59
C GLY A 75 -15.23 5.66 -7.80
N THR A 76 -15.36 4.76 -8.78
CA THR A 76 -16.22 4.96 -9.98
C THR A 76 -17.44 4.04 -10.03
N GLY A 77 -17.38 2.88 -9.38
CA GLY A 77 -18.49 1.92 -9.33
C GLY A 77 -18.72 1.19 -10.65
N ALA A 78 -19.84 0.48 -10.78
CA ALA A 78 -20.09 -0.46 -11.87
C ALA A 78 -20.04 0.13 -13.30
N GLY A 79 -20.21 1.45 -13.46
CA GLY A 79 -20.40 2.10 -14.76
C GLY A 79 -19.13 2.23 -15.60
N VAL A 80 -17.97 2.50 -14.98
CA VAL A 80 -16.72 2.77 -15.71
C VAL A 80 -15.51 2.25 -14.93
N LYS A 81 -14.65 1.49 -15.60
CA LYS A 81 -13.32 1.08 -15.12
C LYS A 81 -12.41 2.30 -15.10
N ASN A 82 -11.73 2.57 -13.98
CA ASN A 82 -10.87 3.76 -13.86
C ASN A 82 -9.52 3.60 -14.56
N MET A 83 -8.95 2.40 -14.59
CA MET A 83 -7.64 2.10 -15.19
C MET A 83 -7.49 0.61 -15.50
N SER A 84 -6.55 0.22 -16.36
CA SER A 84 -6.10 -1.19 -16.41
C SER A 84 -5.14 -1.46 -15.26
N LEU A 85 -5.65 -2.03 -14.16
CA LEU A 85 -4.86 -2.29 -12.94
C LEU A 85 -3.59 -3.09 -13.24
N HIS A 86 -2.47 -2.48 -12.92
CA HIS A 86 -1.14 -3.09 -12.94
C HIS A 86 -0.73 -3.51 -11.53
N ARG A 87 -0.85 -2.57 -10.60
CA ARG A 87 -0.34 -2.69 -9.23
C ARG A 87 -1.30 -2.03 -8.25
N THR A 88 -1.30 -2.52 -7.02
CA THR A 88 -2.06 -1.94 -5.91
C THR A 88 -1.23 -2.00 -4.64
N ASP A 89 -1.51 -1.06 -3.74
CA ASP A 89 -0.96 -1.01 -2.41
C ASP A 89 -2.00 -0.39 -1.47
N ALA A 90 -1.83 -0.54 -0.17
CA ALA A 90 -2.77 -0.04 0.82
C ALA A 90 -2.10 0.22 2.16
N ALA A 91 -2.63 1.20 2.89
CA ALA A 91 -2.12 1.64 4.18
C ALA A 91 -3.28 1.88 5.13
N LEU A 92 -3.12 1.46 6.39
CA LEU A 92 -4.09 1.65 7.45
C LEU A 92 -3.66 2.84 8.32
N SER A 93 -4.56 3.80 8.53
CA SER A 93 -4.28 4.85 9.50
C SER A 93 -4.14 4.24 10.90
N SER A 94 -3.14 4.65 11.69
CA SER A 94 -2.86 4.12 13.04
C SER A 94 -3.98 4.21 14.10
N THR A 95 -5.14 4.79 13.77
CA THR A 95 -6.38 4.77 14.59
C THR A 95 -7.39 3.74 14.07
N ASP A 96 -6.98 2.92 13.11
CA ASP A 96 -7.74 1.91 12.38
C ASP A 96 -9.05 2.43 11.76
N GLY A 97 -9.18 3.74 11.58
CA GLY A 97 -10.40 4.37 11.09
C GLY A 97 -10.49 4.40 9.57
N ARG A 98 -9.35 4.40 8.87
CA ARG A 98 -9.27 4.56 7.42
C ARG A 98 -8.27 3.61 6.79
N LEU A 99 -8.73 2.85 5.81
CA LEU A 99 -7.88 2.11 4.88
C LEU A 99 -7.78 2.93 3.58
N ALA A 100 -6.57 3.35 3.23
CA ALA A 100 -6.29 3.92 1.91
C ALA A 100 -5.81 2.83 0.98
N ILE A 101 -6.38 2.75 -0.22
CA ILE A 101 -5.93 1.84 -1.28
C ILE A 101 -5.45 2.69 -2.44
N TRP A 102 -4.17 2.53 -2.79
CA TRP A 102 -3.57 3.05 -4.00
C TRP A 102 -3.67 2.02 -5.12
N THR A 103 -3.94 2.51 -6.33
CA THR A 103 -4.01 1.71 -7.55
C THR A 103 -3.27 2.43 -8.67
N GLN A 104 -2.53 1.66 -9.45
CA GLN A 104 -1.78 2.14 -10.61
C GLN A 104 -2.20 1.36 -11.86
N GLY A 105 -2.38 2.09 -12.96
CA GLY A 105 -2.55 1.53 -14.29
C GLY A 105 -1.22 1.03 -14.89
N SER A 106 -1.27 0.18 -15.90
CA SER A 106 -0.06 -0.18 -16.65
C SER A 106 0.57 1.05 -17.32
N GLY A 107 1.91 1.10 -17.34
CA GLY A 107 2.68 2.18 -17.94
C GLY A 107 3.77 2.69 -17.01
N ASP A 108 4.56 3.66 -17.49
CA ASP A 108 5.60 4.29 -16.67
C ASP A 108 4.97 5.17 -15.57
N ALA A 109 5.60 5.27 -14.40
CA ALA A 109 5.17 6.10 -13.26
C ALA A 109 4.72 7.52 -13.66
N SER A 110 5.40 8.14 -14.63
CA SER A 110 5.09 9.50 -15.08
C SER A 110 3.86 9.61 -15.99
N THR A 111 3.30 8.47 -16.44
CA THR A 111 2.20 8.42 -17.41
C THR A 111 1.06 7.51 -16.99
N ALA A 112 1.30 6.60 -16.04
CA ALA A 112 0.32 5.69 -15.51
C ALA A 112 -0.81 6.48 -14.85
N THR A 113 -2.04 6.01 -15.03
CA THR A 113 -3.17 6.52 -14.25
C THR A 113 -3.03 6.00 -12.83
N GLU A 114 -3.03 6.92 -11.86
CA GLU A 114 -2.91 6.59 -10.44
C GLU A 114 -4.08 7.17 -9.66
N ARG A 115 -4.48 6.45 -8.62
CA ARG A 115 -5.58 6.85 -7.76
C ARG A 115 -5.38 6.30 -6.37
N VAL A 116 -5.79 7.11 -5.38
CA VAL A 116 -5.97 6.66 -4.01
C VAL A 116 -7.45 6.76 -3.62
N THR A 117 -7.98 5.73 -2.97
CA THR A 117 -9.35 5.69 -2.44
C THR A 117 -9.31 5.29 -0.97
N ALA A 118 -9.98 6.07 -0.11
CA ALA A 118 -10.11 5.77 1.31
C ALA A 118 -11.46 5.15 1.63
N PHE A 119 -11.44 4.19 2.54
CA PHE A 119 -12.60 3.51 3.10
C PHE A 119 -12.62 3.59 4.62
N ASN A 120 -13.81 3.50 5.21
CA ASN A 120 -13.98 3.22 6.62
C ASN A 120 -13.54 1.77 6.88
N ALA A 121 -12.39 1.59 7.54
CA ALA A 121 -11.76 0.29 7.67
C ALA A 121 -12.59 -0.67 8.53
N ASP A 122 -13.14 -0.21 9.67
CA ASP A 122 -13.97 -1.03 10.56
C ASP A 122 -15.19 -1.63 9.84
N LYS A 123 -15.95 -0.79 9.12
CA LYS A 123 -17.14 -1.24 8.40
C LYS A 123 -16.79 -2.19 7.27
N LEU A 124 -15.74 -1.87 6.51
CA LEU A 124 -15.32 -2.69 5.38
C LEU A 124 -14.79 -4.04 5.85
N PHE A 125 -13.99 -4.06 6.92
CA PHE A 125 -13.51 -5.29 7.55
C PHE A 125 -14.66 -6.17 8.04
N ALA A 126 -15.62 -5.60 8.77
CA ALA A 126 -16.79 -6.33 9.24
C ALA A 126 -17.57 -6.98 8.08
N ALA A 127 -17.68 -6.30 6.94
CA ALA A 127 -18.29 -6.86 5.74
C ALA A 127 -17.43 -7.97 5.12
N LEU A 128 -16.11 -7.78 5.01
CA LEU A 128 -15.17 -8.75 4.43
C LEU A 128 -15.10 -10.04 5.23
N LYS A 129 -15.31 -10.02 6.55
CA LYS A 129 -15.44 -11.26 7.35
C LYS A 129 -16.54 -12.19 6.81
N ASN A 130 -17.55 -11.64 6.15
CA ASN A 130 -18.69 -12.41 5.61
C ASN A 130 -18.56 -12.75 4.12
N GLY A 131 -17.54 -12.27 3.42
CA GLY A 131 -17.31 -12.62 2.02
C GLY A 131 -16.58 -11.54 1.22
N ASN A 132 -16.32 -11.85 -0.04
CA ASN A 132 -15.72 -10.90 -0.97
C ASN A 132 -16.62 -9.68 -1.20
N ILE A 133 -16.02 -8.49 -1.25
CA ILE A 133 -16.72 -7.25 -1.60
C ILE A 133 -16.29 -6.81 -3.00
N SER A 134 -17.22 -6.40 -3.85
CA SER A 134 -16.90 -5.87 -5.17
C SER A 134 -16.73 -4.36 -5.12
N ALA A 135 -15.62 -3.83 -5.64
CA ALA A 135 -15.41 -2.38 -5.78
C ALA A 135 -16.46 -1.72 -6.71
N LYS A 136 -17.21 -2.51 -7.49
CA LYS A 136 -18.33 -2.03 -8.31
C LYS A 136 -19.59 -1.69 -7.50
N SER A 137 -19.69 -2.20 -6.27
CA SER A 137 -20.89 -2.06 -5.44
C SER A 137 -21.12 -0.63 -5.00
N SER A 138 -22.39 -0.28 -4.76
CA SER A 138 -22.78 1.06 -4.33
C SER A 138 -22.21 1.45 -2.95
N SER A 139 -21.88 0.47 -2.10
CA SER A 139 -21.25 0.72 -0.80
C SER A 139 -19.79 1.18 -0.90
N MET A 140 -19.13 0.96 -2.05
CA MET A 140 -17.71 1.25 -2.31
C MET A 140 -17.46 2.56 -3.07
N ILE A 141 -18.51 3.35 -3.34
CA ILE A 141 -18.42 4.61 -4.12
C ILE A 141 -18.97 5.81 -3.34
N ALA A 142 -18.85 7.02 -3.89
CA ALA A 142 -19.33 8.24 -3.26
C ALA A 142 -20.78 8.13 -2.75
N GLY A 143 -20.97 8.38 -1.45
CA GLY A 143 -22.25 8.23 -0.75
C GLY A 143 -22.54 6.81 -0.24
N GLY A 144 -21.71 5.84 -0.59
CA GLY A 144 -21.75 4.46 -0.11
C GLY A 144 -21.29 4.31 1.34
N GLU A 145 -21.70 3.22 1.97
CA GLU A 145 -21.48 2.98 3.40
C GLU A 145 -20.01 2.90 3.83
N TYR A 146 -19.15 2.33 2.97
CA TYR A 146 -17.74 2.13 3.28
C TYR A 146 -16.87 3.26 2.75
N TYR A 147 -17.35 3.99 1.75
CA TYR A 147 -16.57 5.01 1.06
C TYR A 147 -16.31 6.23 1.93
N VAL A 148 -15.08 6.76 1.87
CA VAL A 148 -14.71 8.04 2.49
C VAL A 148 -14.43 9.08 1.41
N SER A 149 -13.42 8.84 0.56
CA SER A 149 -13.03 9.78 -0.50
C SER A 149 -12.15 9.12 -1.56
N THR A 150 -11.95 9.78 -2.68
CA THR A 150 -11.08 9.34 -3.78
C THR A 150 -10.38 10.54 -4.41
N HIS A 151 -9.11 10.37 -4.75
CA HIS A 151 -8.32 11.35 -5.48
C HIS A 151 -7.52 10.68 -6.60
N ASP A 152 -7.58 11.26 -7.79
CA ASP A 152 -6.66 10.95 -8.87
C ASP A 152 -5.31 11.61 -8.60
N ILE A 153 -4.23 10.86 -8.78
CA ILE A 153 -2.86 11.35 -8.62
C ILE A 153 -2.37 11.73 -10.01
N THR A 154 -2.48 13.02 -10.34
CA THR A 154 -2.21 13.52 -11.71
C THR A 154 -1.00 14.43 -11.82
N SER A 155 -0.44 14.86 -10.69
CA SER A 155 0.63 15.87 -10.64
C SER A 155 1.83 15.44 -9.80
N TYR A 156 1.77 14.23 -9.24
CA TYR A 156 2.84 13.65 -8.45
C TYR A 156 3.38 12.45 -9.21
N VAL A 157 4.70 12.42 -9.38
CA VAL A 157 5.44 11.26 -9.85
C VAL A 157 6.35 10.89 -8.71
N TYR A 158 6.26 9.65 -8.23
CA TYR A 158 7.13 9.20 -7.15
C TYR A 158 8.61 9.26 -7.58
N PRO A 159 9.52 9.64 -6.66
CA PRO A 159 10.94 9.76 -6.98
C PRO A 159 11.49 8.48 -7.64
N GLN A 160 12.52 8.64 -8.48
CA GLN A 160 13.21 7.53 -9.15
C GLN A 160 12.29 6.58 -9.97
N ASN A 161 11.01 6.90 -10.16
CA ASN A 161 9.99 5.95 -10.64
C ASN A 161 10.01 4.63 -9.84
N SER A 162 10.31 4.70 -8.55
CA SER A 162 10.28 3.56 -7.61
C SER A 162 9.27 3.86 -6.49
N TRP A 163 8.22 3.04 -6.40
CA TRP A 163 7.30 3.00 -5.26
C TRP A 163 7.66 1.76 -4.48
N GLN A 164 8.12 1.93 -3.24
CA GLN A 164 8.50 0.80 -2.38
C GLN A 164 7.45 0.54 -1.31
N ASP A 165 6.74 1.55 -0.82
CA ASP A 165 5.63 1.35 0.13
C ASP A 165 4.79 2.62 0.29
N MET A 166 3.64 2.47 0.95
CA MET A 166 2.77 3.55 1.37
C MET A 166 2.32 3.40 2.82
N GLU A 167 2.32 4.53 3.51
CA GLU A 167 1.87 4.62 4.89
C GLU A 167 0.90 5.79 5.08
N LEU A 168 -0.07 5.62 5.99
CA LEU A 168 -1.14 6.59 6.21
C LEU A 168 -1.12 7.08 7.66
N SER A 169 -0.87 8.38 7.84
CA SER A 169 -1.00 8.97 9.18
C SER A 169 -2.44 9.03 9.66
N ASN A 170 -2.64 9.30 10.96
CA ASN A 170 -3.93 9.74 11.47
C ASN A 170 -4.37 11.08 10.86
N MET A 171 -5.67 11.36 10.97
CA MET A 171 -6.21 12.64 10.54
C MET A 171 -5.60 13.75 11.39
N THR A 172 -5.00 14.74 10.73
CA THR A 172 -4.46 15.93 11.38
C THR A 172 -5.58 16.78 11.99
N GLY A 173 -5.23 17.71 12.87
CA GLY A 173 -6.17 18.72 13.38
C GLY A 173 -6.78 19.62 12.29
N TYR A 174 -6.22 19.59 11.07
CA TYR A 174 -6.72 20.31 9.89
C TYR A 174 -7.68 19.49 9.02
N GLY A 175 -8.01 18.25 9.42
CA GLY A 175 -9.04 17.43 8.78
C GLY A 175 -8.58 16.58 7.59
N TYR A 176 -7.26 16.41 7.39
CA TYR A 176 -6.72 15.53 6.35
C TYR A 176 -5.63 14.60 6.91
N ASN A 177 -5.42 13.45 6.25
CA ASN A 177 -4.30 12.55 6.51
C ASN A 177 -3.08 12.96 5.66
N TRP A 178 -1.88 12.82 6.22
CA TRP A 178 -0.66 12.71 5.42
C TRP A 178 -0.49 11.27 4.90
N VAL A 179 -0.02 11.16 3.67
CA VAL A 179 0.48 9.94 3.06
C VAL A 179 2.01 10.01 3.04
N TYR A 180 2.65 8.93 3.45
CA TYR A 180 4.09 8.74 3.39
C TYR A 180 4.41 7.66 2.37
N LEU A 181 5.48 7.87 1.59
CA LEU A 181 5.90 6.93 0.55
C LEU A 181 7.42 6.75 0.60
N SER A 182 7.89 5.54 0.34
CA SER A 182 9.30 5.24 0.21
C SER A 182 9.65 4.97 -1.25
N SER A 183 10.86 5.34 -1.59
CA SER A 183 11.42 5.21 -2.93
C SER A 183 12.92 4.98 -2.85
N GLY A 184 13.42 4.15 -3.75
CA GLY A 184 14.84 3.82 -3.84
C GLY A 184 15.00 2.36 -4.18
N GLN A 185 15.27 2.07 -5.45
CA GLN A 185 15.72 0.75 -5.91
C GLN A 185 17.19 0.52 -5.52
N VAL A 186 17.69 -0.70 -5.71
CA VAL A 186 19.12 -1.05 -5.51
C VAL A 186 20.07 0.02 -6.06
N GLY A 187 20.99 0.49 -5.22
CA GLY A 187 22.04 1.46 -5.57
C GLY A 187 21.56 2.89 -5.74
N SER A 188 20.27 3.16 -5.47
CA SER A 188 19.70 4.50 -5.52
C SER A 188 19.56 5.08 -4.11
N GLU A 189 19.64 6.41 -3.99
CA GLU A 189 19.41 7.07 -2.69
C GLU A 189 18.03 6.73 -2.13
N THR A 190 17.95 6.48 -0.83
CA THR A 190 16.69 6.39 -0.09
C THR A 190 15.97 7.73 -0.07
N LYS A 191 14.71 7.73 -0.51
CA LYS A 191 13.85 8.90 -0.50
C LYS A 191 12.54 8.60 0.21
N ILE A 192 12.23 9.42 1.20
CA ILE A 192 10.94 9.39 1.90
C ILE A 192 10.15 10.62 1.49
N VAL A 193 8.91 10.41 1.07
CA VAL A 193 8.01 11.48 0.63
C VAL A 193 6.88 11.63 1.62
N ARG A 194 6.47 12.88 1.89
CA ARG A 194 5.22 13.21 2.57
C ARG A 194 4.34 14.04 1.64
N ALA A 195 3.13 13.58 1.41
CA ALA A 195 2.11 14.26 0.62
C ALA A 195 0.81 14.40 1.43
N PRO A 196 0.02 15.48 1.27
CA PRO A 196 -1.34 15.50 1.77
C PRO A 196 -2.17 14.48 0.99
N TRP A 197 -3.24 13.98 1.60
CA TRP A 197 -4.15 12.97 1.02
C TRP A 197 -4.57 13.17 -0.44
N ASN A 198 -4.68 14.43 -0.89
CA ASN A 198 -5.07 14.76 -2.25
C ASN A 198 -3.90 14.81 -3.26
N PHE A 199 -2.67 14.53 -2.82
CA PHE A 199 -1.46 14.51 -3.64
C PHE A 199 -1.18 15.79 -4.46
N LYS A 200 -1.73 16.94 -4.06
CA LYS A 200 -1.55 18.21 -4.80
C LYS A 200 -0.15 18.82 -4.67
N SER A 201 0.62 18.37 -3.70
CA SER A 201 1.98 18.81 -3.43
C SER A 201 2.68 17.72 -2.62
N SER A 202 4.00 17.66 -2.65
CA SER A 202 4.76 16.75 -1.80
C SER A 202 6.04 17.40 -1.33
N LYS A 203 6.59 16.87 -0.24
CA LYS A 203 7.95 17.12 0.20
C LYS A 203 8.71 15.81 0.15
N THR A 204 9.92 15.83 -0.39
CA THR A 204 10.80 14.68 -0.47
C THR A 204 12.03 14.93 0.40
N LEU A 205 12.32 13.98 1.29
CA LEU A 205 13.57 13.93 2.02
C LEU A 205 14.47 12.89 1.37
N ILE A 206 15.75 13.25 1.21
CA ILE A 206 16.81 12.31 0.86
C ILE A 206 17.43 11.87 2.17
N VAL A 207 17.42 10.57 2.45
CA VAL A 207 17.94 10.00 3.69
C VAL A 207 19.23 9.26 3.37
N PRO A 208 20.40 9.78 3.78
CA PRO A 208 21.66 9.14 3.45
C PRO A 208 21.90 7.91 4.33
N ILE A 209 22.28 6.79 3.71
CA ILE A 209 22.70 5.55 4.37
C ILE A 209 24.20 5.42 4.17
N ASN A 210 24.98 5.87 5.15
CA ASN A 210 26.45 6.03 5.03
C ASN A 210 27.25 4.95 5.78
N ASP A 211 26.58 4.12 6.55
CA ASP A 211 27.14 3.07 7.39
C ASP A 211 27.15 1.69 6.73
N LEU A 212 26.57 1.58 5.53
CA LEU A 212 26.62 0.37 4.70
C LEU A 212 27.67 0.51 3.59
N SER A 213 28.33 -0.60 3.26
CA SER A 213 29.43 -0.61 2.29
C SER A 213 29.04 -1.11 0.90
N ASN A 214 27.86 -1.75 0.77
CA ASN A 214 27.37 -2.31 -0.47
C ASN A 214 26.15 -1.55 -0.99
N ASP A 215 25.74 -1.87 -2.22
CA ASP A 215 24.48 -1.40 -2.78
C ASP A 215 23.31 -1.88 -1.91
N HIS A 216 22.36 -0.98 -1.74
CA HIS A 216 21.18 -1.22 -0.93
C HIS A 216 19.92 -0.71 -1.62
N GLU A 217 18.79 -1.31 -1.24
CA GLU A 217 17.44 -0.95 -1.65
C GLU A 217 16.64 -0.47 -0.45
N THR A 218 15.75 0.50 -0.66
CA THR A 218 14.81 0.95 0.38
C THR A 218 13.57 0.10 0.33
N GLU A 219 13.14 -0.44 1.47
CA GLU A 219 12.03 -1.36 1.57
C GLU A 219 11.08 -0.96 2.68
N ALA A 220 9.78 -0.98 2.45
CA ALA A 220 8.74 -0.76 3.47
C ALA A 220 8.82 0.59 4.23
N LEU A 221 7.69 1.03 4.77
CA LEU A 221 7.57 2.14 5.70
C LEU A 221 6.72 1.71 6.88
N GLN A 222 6.99 2.30 8.04
CA GLN A 222 6.08 2.21 9.16
C GLN A 222 6.02 3.51 9.95
N LEU A 223 4.82 4.00 10.21
CA LEU A 223 4.62 5.18 11.07
C LEU A 223 4.41 4.75 12.51
N TYR A 224 5.32 5.11 13.40
CA TYR A 224 5.17 4.78 14.82
C TYR A 224 5.70 5.90 15.73
N GLY A 225 4.91 6.26 16.75
CA GLY A 225 5.26 7.37 17.64
C GLY A 225 5.52 8.68 16.88
N ASN A 226 6.68 9.28 17.09
CA ASN A 226 7.12 10.50 16.40
C ASN A 226 7.98 10.22 15.16
N ASP A 227 8.20 8.96 14.82
CA ASP A 227 9.19 8.54 13.85
C ASP A 227 8.55 7.82 12.66
N ILE A 228 9.29 7.85 11.55
CA ILE A 228 9.04 7.09 10.35
C ILE A 228 10.15 6.06 10.28
N TYR A 229 9.77 4.79 10.41
CA TYR A 229 10.67 3.66 10.25
C TYR A 229 10.63 3.20 8.80
N PHE A 230 11.75 2.69 8.31
CA PHE A 230 11.84 2.09 6.98
C PHE A 230 12.92 1.02 6.98
N GLY A 231 12.73 0.01 6.15
CA GLY A 231 13.68 -1.05 5.90
C GLY A 231 14.73 -0.62 4.88
N VAL A 232 15.92 -1.17 5.03
CA VAL A 232 16.97 -1.11 4.00
C VAL A 232 17.51 -2.52 3.84
N GLU A 233 17.48 -3.02 2.60
CA GLU A 233 18.08 -4.30 2.23
C GLU A 233 19.45 -4.05 1.58
N GLU A 234 20.51 -4.57 2.19
CA GLU A 234 21.88 -4.50 1.68
C GLU A 234 22.27 -5.80 0.97
N GLN A 235 22.80 -5.69 -0.24
CA GLN A 235 23.28 -6.84 -1.01
C GLN A 235 24.72 -7.20 -0.62
N VAL A 236 24.90 -8.33 0.06
CA VAL A 236 26.21 -8.83 0.50
C VAL A 236 26.53 -10.13 -0.23
N GLY A 237 27.13 -9.99 -1.42
CA GLY A 237 27.42 -11.11 -2.30
C GLY A 237 26.13 -11.76 -2.83
N SER A 238 25.84 -12.99 -2.42
CA SER A 238 24.58 -13.70 -2.75
C SER A 238 23.58 -13.71 -1.60
N SER A 239 23.84 -12.94 -0.54
CA SER A 239 22.98 -12.83 0.64
C SER A 239 22.45 -11.42 0.78
N HIS A 240 21.36 -11.27 1.51
CA HIS A 240 20.72 -9.98 1.78
C HIS A 240 20.67 -9.76 3.29
N ASN A 241 21.17 -8.60 3.75
CA ASN A 241 21.05 -8.18 5.14
C ASN A 241 19.94 -7.12 5.22
N HIS A 242 19.08 -7.21 6.23
CA HIS A 242 17.97 -6.27 6.42
C HIS A 242 18.17 -5.45 7.68
N TYR A 243 18.03 -4.13 7.55
CA TYR A 243 18.18 -3.17 8.63
C TYR A 243 16.95 -2.29 8.74
N ILE A 244 16.67 -1.77 9.92
CA ILE A 244 15.59 -0.79 10.15
C ILE A 244 16.22 0.53 10.55
N TYR A 245 15.92 1.57 9.78
CA TYR A 245 16.29 2.94 10.06
C TYR A 245 15.07 3.75 10.48
N SER A 246 15.30 4.93 11.05
CA SER A 246 14.23 5.84 11.43
C SER A 246 14.61 7.29 11.21
N ILE A 247 13.63 8.11 10.81
CA ILE A 247 13.73 9.58 10.81
C ILE A 247 12.55 10.19 11.59
N PRO A 248 12.73 11.36 12.23
CA PRO A 248 11.61 12.02 12.90
C PRO A 248 10.62 12.61 11.88
N LYS A 249 9.33 12.51 12.16
CA LYS A 249 8.23 13.06 11.31
C LYS A 249 8.34 14.57 11.09
N ASP A 250 8.93 15.27 12.05
CA ASP A 250 9.17 16.72 12.01
C ASP A 250 10.30 17.14 11.05
N SER A 251 10.97 16.19 10.40
CA SER A 251 11.97 16.48 9.35
C SER A 251 11.36 17.12 8.08
N PHE A 252 10.04 17.10 7.93
CA PHE A 252 9.31 17.57 6.75
C PHE A 252 8.65 18.94 6.93
#